data_AF-A0AAD7HJ39-F1
#
_entry.id   AF-A0AAD7HJ39-F1
#
_cell.length_a   1.000
_cell.length_b   1.000
_cell.length_c   1.000
_cell.angle_alpha   90.00
_cell.angle_beta   90.00
_cell.angle_gamma   90.00
#
_symmetry.space_group_name_H-M   'P 1'
#
loop_
_entity.id
_entity.type
_entity.pdbx_description
1 polymer ?
#
loop_
_entity_poly.entity_id
_entity_poly.type
_entity_poly.pdbx_seq_one_letter_code
_entity_poly.pdbx_strand_id
1 'polypeptide(L)'
;MAPAFKSLEISTRSEYVIRSVTYYAAANDACGWRCANGDILKRILALIKIRTAPIHFYRIKRDEAATNGHLTEAIQRAHAACKFPPSQAPIDDLCQVEQPTASGDLDVPKVTANIPNNVGPTEQPPAKPVRVSFPLPHRGRDKLVAMRDTNRKKVLEAPSRAVFWKEIKRLADPKPAPISVTADELKEVFEKRLNPPEVLPPQFDSAQHRINKILSTLMPDQTEDTTPEGFFTHAWTENDMGRLKNHIRNHSLDS
;
A
#
# COMPACT_ATOMS: atom_id res chain seq x y z
N MET A 1 -20.40 -6.91 25.81
CA MET A 1 -19.00 -7.35 26.01
C MET A 1 -18.95 -8.33 27.17
N ALA A 2 -18.05 -9.32 27.14
CA ALA A 2 -17.88 -10.25 28.26
C ALA A 2 -17.29 -9.52 29.48
N PRO A 3 -17.81 -9.74 30.71
CA PRO A 3 -17.32 -9.08 31.91
C PRO A 3 -15.81 -9.26 32.12
N ALA A 4 -15.11 -8.25 32.65
CA ALA A 4 -13.65 -8.22 32.80
C ALA A 4 -13.10 -9.31 33.76
N PHE A 5 -13.93 -9.77 34.69
CA PHE A 5 -13.62 -10.78 35.70
C PHE A 5 -13.98 -12.21 35.31
N LYS A 6 -14.52 -12.44 34.10
CA LYS A 6 -14.77 -13.78 33.57
C LYS A 6 -13.69 -14.17 32.58
N SER A 7 -13.24 -15.43 32.64
CA SER A 7 -12.32 -15.97 31.65
C SER A 7 -12.92 -15.83 30.25
N LEU A 8 -12.09 -15.45 29.29
CA LEU A 8 -12.52 -15.18 27.93
C LEU A 8 -11.83 -16.13 26.96
N GLU A 9 -12.63 -16.84 26.18
CA GLU A 9 -12.14 -17.61 25.05
C GLU A 9 -12.35 -16.82 23.76
N ILE A 10 -11.27 -16.62 22.99
CA ILE A 10 -11.30 -15.90 21.72
C ILE A 10 -10.91 -16.87 20.61
N SER A 11 -11.90 -17.28 19.82
CA SER A 11 -11.67 -18.12 18.64
C SER A 11 -11.35 -17.25 17.42
N THR A 12 -10.20 -17.47 16.77
CA THR A 12 -9.77 -16.68 15.60
C THR A 12 -8.95 -17.52 14.63
N ARG A 13 -8.94 -17.13 13.35
CA ARG A 13 -8.05 -17.72 12.33
C ARG A 13 -6.69 -17.03 12.22
N SER A 14 -6.54 -15.87 12.85
CA SER A 14 -5.32 -15.07 12.72
C SER A 14 -4.21 -15.60 13.62
N GLU A 15 -3.36 -16.45 13.08
CA GLU A 15 -2.13 -16.89 13.76
C GLU A 15 -1.25 -15.71 14.14
N TYR A 16 -1.20 -14.68 13.29
CA TYR A 16 -0.44 -13.46 13.55
C TYR A 16 -0.88 -12.77 14.84
N VAL A 17 -2.18 -12.59 15.06
CA VAL A 17 -2.70 -11.94 16.29
C VAL A 17 -2.37 -12.79 17.51
N ILE A 18 -2.62 -14.09 17.45
CA ILE A 18 -2.36 -15.00 18.58
C ILE A 18 -0.86 -14.94 18.96
N ARG A 19 0.04 -15.08 17.98
CA ARG A 19 1.49 -15.03 18.27
C ARG A 19 1.95 -13.68 18.77
N SER A 20 1.46 -12.60 18.17
CA SER A 20 1.86 -11.23 18.53
C SER A 20 1.47 -10.87 19.96
N VAL A 21 0.29 -11.32 20.40
CA VAL A 21 -0.23 -11.04 21.74
C VAL A 21 0.34 -12.02 22.78
N THR A 22 0.41 -13.31 22.48
CA THR A 22 0.81 -14.34 23.46
C THR A 22 2.32 -14.46 23.61
N TYR A 23 3.08 -14.36 22.52
CA TYR A 23 4.52 -14.70 22.53
C TYR A 23 5.43 -13.49 22.28
N TYR A 24 5.02 -12.55 21.44
CA TYR A 24 5.90 -11.42 21.06
C TYR A 24 5.61 -10.11 21.80
N ALA A 25 4.55 -10.05 22.62
CA ALA A 25 4.13 -8.82 23.26
C ALA A 25 5.23 -8.20 24.13
N ALA A 26 5.94 -9.00 24.93
CA ALA A 26 7.03 -8.51 25.78
C ALA A 26 8.21 -7.97 24.97
N ALA A 27 8.62 -8.68 23.90
CA ALA A 27 9.70 -8.23 23.01
C ALA A 27 9.31 -6.96 22.24
N ASN A 28 8.06 -6.86 21.80
CA ASN A 28 7.53 -5.68 21.13
C ASN A 28 7.49 -4.48 22.09
N ASP A 29 7.08 -4.67 23.34
CA ASP A 29 7.07 -3.62 24.36
C ASP A 29 8.48 -3.11 24.68
N ALA A 30 9.45 -4.02 24.83
CA ALA A 30 10.87 -3.68 25.02
C ALA A 30 11.45 -2.85 23.85
N CYS A 31 10.96 -3.08 22.63
CA CYS A 31 11.34 -2.31 21.45
C CYS A 31 10.49 -1.04 21.23
N GLY A 32 9.64 -0.67 22.20
CA GLY A 32 8.75 0.49 22.11
C GLY A 32 7.70 0.37 21.01
N TRP A 33 7.24 -0.85 20.71
CA TRP A 33 6.22 -1.15 19.69
C TRP A 33 6.60 -0.74 18.27
N ARG A 34 7.90 -0.68 17.95
CA ARG A 34 8.43 -0.39 16.60
C ARG A 34 8.32 -1.60 15.65
N CYS A 35 7.13 -2.17 15.55
CA CYS A 35 6.82 -3.29 14.66
C CYS A 35 5.57 -2.98 13.82
N ALA A 36 5.30 -3.79 12.80
CA ALA A 36 4.10 -3.63 11.99
C ALA A 36 2.84 -3.73 12.87
N ASN A 37 1.91 -2.79 12.72
CA ASN A 37 0.68 -2.68 13.52
C ASN A 37 0.93 -2.53 15.04
N GLY A 38 2.11 -2.03 15.45
CA GLY A 38 2.49 -1.92 16.85
C GLY A 38 1.56 -1.02 17.68
N ASP A 39 0.97 0.00 17.05
CA ASP A 39 -0.07 0.87 17.62
C ASP A 39 -1.35 0.08 17.99
N ILE A 40 -1.83 -0.77 17.08
CA ILE A 40 -3.00 -1.62 17.31
C ILE A 40 -2.70 -2.68 18.38
N LEU A 41 -1.53 -3.33 18.31
CA LEU A 41 -1.13 -4.36 19.28
C LEU A 41 -0.97 -3.79 20.69
N LYS A 42 -0.41 -2.58 20.82
CA LYS A 42 -0.30 -1.86 22.09
C LYS A 42 -1.67 -1.61 22.71
N ARG A 43 -2.66 -1.19 21.90
CA ARG A 43 -4.05 -0.99 22.36
C ARG A 43 -4.71 -2.30 22.80
N ILE A 44 -4.53 -3.38 22.03
CA ILE A 44 -5.02 -4.71 22.41
C ILE A 44 -4.44 -5.12 23.76
N LEU A 45 -3.13 -4.94 23.98
CA LEU A 45 -2.50 -5.27 25.25
C LEU A 45 -3.04 -4.44 26.42
N ALA A 46 -3.32 -3.15 26.20
CA ALA A 46 -3.95 -2.31 27.22
C ALA A 46 -5.32 -2.87 27.66
N LEU A 47 -6.16 -3.30 26.70
CA LEU A 47 -7.44 -3.93 27.01
C LEU A 47 -7.28 -5.27 27.75
N ILE A 48 -6.27 -6.05 27.41
CA ILE A 48 -5.96 -7.31 28.09
C ILE A 48 -5.53 -7.05 29.54
N LYS A 49 -4.71 -6.01 29.78
CA LYS A 49 -4.26 -5.60 31.12
C LYS A 49 -5.41 -5.15 32.03
N ILE A 50 -6.43 -4.51 31.48
CA ILE A 50 -7.63 -4.07 32.25
C ILE A 50 -8.44 -5.28 32.73
N ARG A 51 -8.44 -6.40 32.00
CA ARG A 51 -9.16 -7.60 32.43
C ARG A 51 -8.47 -8.20 33.64
N THR A 52 -9.22 -8.72 34.62
CA THR A 52 -8.67 -9.44 35.79
C THR A 52 -8.61 -10.95 35.55
N ALA A 53 -9.53 -11.50 34.78
CA ALA A 53 -9.54 -12.92 34.41
C ALA A 53 -8.59 -13.27 33.24
N PRO A 54 -8.19 -14.54 33.08
CA PRO A 54 -7.34 -14.99 31.98
C PRO A 54 -8.06 -15.03 30.63
N ILE A 55 -7.27 -14.99 29.56
CA ILE A 55 -7.74 -15.07 28.17
C ILE A 55 -7.10 -16.28 27.50
N HIS A 56 -7.91 -17.07 26.81
CA HIS A 56 -7.46 -18.19 26.00
C HIS A 56 -7.76 -17.93 24.51
N PHE A 57 -6.73 -17.98 23.67
CA PHE A 57 -6.89 -17.91 22.22
C PHE A 57 -7.01 -19.30 21.62
N TYR A 58 -8.11 -19.54 20.92
CA TYR A 58 -8.33 -20.77 20.16
C TYR A 58 -8.14 -20.50 18.66
N ARG A 59 -7.08 -21.04 18.07
CA ARG A 59 -6.88 -21.00 16.62
C ARG A 59 -7.84 -21.96 15.95
N ILE A 60 -8.75 -21.39 15.15
CA ILE A 60 -9.61 -22.16 14.26
C ILE A 60 -8.80 -22.55 13.01
N LYS A 61 -8.74 -23.84 12.71
CA LYS A 61 -8.09 -24.35 11.49
C LYS A 61 -8.96 -24.13 10.25
N ARG A 62 -8.40 -24.33 9.06
CA ARG A 62 -9.09 -24.01 7.79
C ARG A 62 -10.28 -24.95 7.53
N ASP A 63 -10.11 -26.21 7.83
CA ASP A 63 -11.09 -27.29 7.81
C ASP A 63 -12.23 -27.07 8.82
N GLU A 64 -11.91 -26.59 10.02
CA GLU A 64 -12.90 -26.26 11.07
C GLU A 64 -13.64 -24.93 10.83
N ALA A 65 -13.17 -24.11 9.88
CA ALA A 65 -13.72 -22.78 9.66
C ALA A 65 -15.16 -22.80 9.13
N ALA A 66 -15.51 -23.80 8.32
CA ALA A 66 -16.84 -23.90 7.69
C ALA A 66 -17.94 -24.29 8.69
N THR A 67 -17.58 -24.98 9.78
CA THR A 67 -18.51 -25.44 10.81
C THR A 67 -18.65 -24.45 11.97
N ASN A 68 -17.75 -23.47 12.08
CA ASN A 68 -17.79 -22.48 13.14
C ASN A 68 -18.74 -21.30 12.80
N GLY A 69 -19.97 -21.37 13.29
CA GLY A 69 -20.99 -20.33 13.05
C GLY A 69 -20.57 -18.93 13.52
N HIS A 70 -19.87 -18.82 14.66
CA HIS A 70 -19.40 -17.54 15.18
C HIS A 70 -18.34 -16.89 14.28
N LEU A 71 -17.45 -17.68 13.71
CA LEU A 71 -16.46 -17.20 12.75
C LEU A 71 -17.13 -16.71 11.46
N THR A 72 -18.10 -17.47 10.94
CA THR A 72 -18.85 -17.09 9.73
C THR A 72 -19.56 -15.75 9.93
N GLU A 73 -20.26 -15.58 11.05
CA GLU A 73 -20.91 -14.31 11.43
C GLU A 73 -19.89 -13.17 11.58
N ALA A 74 -18.76 -13.42 12.25
CA ALA A 74 -17.72 -12.41 12.42
C ALA A 74 -17.14 -11.94 11.07
N ILE A 75 -16.92 -12.87 10.13
CA ILE A 75 -16.45 -12.56 8.77
C ILE A 75 -17.51 -11.75 8.02
N GLN A 76 -18.78 -12.15 8.06
CA GLN A 76 -19.86 -11.40 7.40
C GLN A 76 -19.97 -9.97 7.94
N ARG A 77 -19.92 -9.80 9.27
CA ARG A 77 -19.95 -8.48 9.90
C ARG A 77 -18.72 -7.64 9.54
N ALA A 78 -17.53 -8.23 9.49
CA ALA A 78 -16.33 -7.54 9.04
C ALA A 78 -16.44 -7.07 7.57
N HIS A 79 -16.95 -7.93 6.68
CA HIS A 79 -17.20 -7.55 5.28
C HIS A 79 -18.27 -6.46 5.14
N ALA A 80 -19.34 -6.52 5.94
CA ALA A 80 -20.35 -5.46 5.98
C ALA A 80 -19.74 -4.14 6.46
N ALA A 81 -18.87 -4.18 7.48
CA ALA A 81 -18.18 -3.00 8.01
C ALA A 81 -17.33 -2.29 6.95
N CYS A 82 -16.69 -3.03 6.04
CA CYS A 82 -15.90 -2.46 4.93
C CYS A 82 -16.72 -1.64 3.92
N LYS A 83 -18.05 -1.74 3.92
CA LYS A 83 -18.93 -0.96 3.04
C LYS A 83 -19.25 0.42 3.60
N PHE A 84 -19.01 0.65 4.89
CA PHE A 84 -19.20 1.94 5.51
C PHE A 84 -17.96 2.81 5.30
N PRO A 85 -18.12 4.14 5.17
CA PRO A 85 -16.98 5.04 5.09
C PRO A 85 -16.11 4.91 6.35
N PRO A 86 -14.78 5.08 6.23
CA PRO A 86 -13.89 5.00 7.38
C PRO A 86 -14.30 6.06 8.41
N SER A 87 -14.65 5.61 9.61
CA SER A 87 -14.97 6.51 10.71
C SER A 87 -13.73 7.32 11.08
N GLN A 88 -13.87 8.64 11.12
CA GLN A 88 -12.83 9.55 11.63
C GLN A 88 -12.83 9.61 13.17
N ALA A 89 -13.75 8.91 13.83
CA ALA A 89 -13.80 8.90 15.29
C ALA A 89 -12.49 8.31 15.85
N PRO A 90 -11.82 9.00 16.79
CA PRO A 90 -10.65 8.46 17.44
C PRO A 90 -11.02 7.16 18.14
N ILE A 91 -10.17 6.13 17.99
CA ILE A 91 -10.33 4.80 18.60
C ILE A 91 -10.24 4.87 20.15
N ASP A 92 -10.13 6.07 20.73
CA ASP A 92 -9.87 6.31 22.15
C ASP A 92 -11.08 6.04 23.06
N ASP A 93 -12.31 5.99 22.52
CA ASP A 93 -13.53 5.73 23.30
C ASP A 93 -13.68 4.27 23.77
N LEU A 94 -12.86 3.34 23.29
CA LEU A 94 -12.93 1.93 23.73
C LEU A 94 -12.21 1.66 25.06
N CYS A 95 -11.46 2.62 25.58
CA CYS A 95 -10.62 2.47 26.78
C CYS A 95 -11.14 3.19 28.02
N GLN A 96 -12.37 3.72 28.04
CA GLN A 96 -12.98 4.31 29.24
C GLN A 96 -13.54 3.25 30.21
N VAL A 97 -12.80 2.17 30.44
CA VAL A 97 -13.16 1.16 31.42
C VAL A 97 -12.30 1.40 32.65
N GLU A 98 -12.94 1.74 33.78
CA GLU A 98 -12.29 1.92 35.07
C GLU A 98 -11.34 0.73 35.34
N GLN A 99 -10.06 1.05 35.57
CA GLN A 99 -9.07 0.04 35.88
C GLN A 99 -9.44 -0.60 37.23
N PRO A 100 -9.61 -1.94 37.29
CA PRO A 100 -9.81 -2.59 38.58
C PRO A 100 -8.57 -2.39 39.45
N THR A 101 -8.78 -1.88 40.65
CA THR A 101 -7.75 -1.47 41.63
C THR A 101 -6.98 -2.63 42.26
N ALA A 102 -7.31 -3.88 41.92
CA ALA A 102 -6.67 -5.07 42.48
C ALA A 102 -6.08 -5.95 41.36
N SER A 103 -4.77 -5.83 41.15
CA SER A 103 -3.97 -6.84 40.47
C SER A 103 -3.75 -8.01 41.43
N GLY A 104 -4.73 -8.90 41.54
CA GLY A 104 -4.49 -10.19 42.16
C GLY A 104 -3.51 -10.98 41.30
N ASP A 105 -2.44 -11.49 41.88
CA ASP A 105 -1.57 -12.46 41.20
C ASP A 105 -2.42 -13.66 40.79
N LEU A 106 -2.42 -13.97 39.50
CA LEU A 106 -3.09 -15.15 38.98
C LEU A 106 -2.13 -16.33 39.09
N ASP A 107 -2.61 -17.44 39.64
CA ASP A 107 -1.87 -18.72 39.65
C ASP A 107 -1.71 -19.34 38.25
N VAL A 108 -2.33 -18.72 37.23
CA VAL A 108 -2.35 -19.19 35.84
C VAL A 108 -1.87 -18.11 34.88
N PRO A 109 -1.28 -18.47 33.73
CA PRO A 109 -0.85 -17.49 32.74
C PRO A 109 -2.02 -16.63 32.25
N LYS A 110 -1.81 -15.31 32.25
CA LYS A 110 -2.82 -14.32 31.89
C LYS A 110 -3.39 -14.53 30.48
N VAL A 111 -2.52 -14.89 29.54
CA VAL A 111 -2.86 -15.12 28.14
C VAL A 111 -2.28 -16.46 27.74
N THR A 112 -3.10 -17.34 27.20
CA THR A 112 -2.72 -18.66 26.69
C THR A 112 -3.26 -18.87 25.28
N ALA A 113 -2.72 -19.86 24.56
CA ALA A 113 -3.20 -20.22 23.23
C ALA A 113 -3.08 -21.72 22.98
N ASN A 114 -3.94 -22.26 22.10
CA ASN A 114 -3.90 -23.67 21.69
C ASN A 114 -2.82 -23.99 20.63
N ILE A 115 -2.02 -23.01 20.19
CA ILE A 115 -0.91 -23.22 19.26
C ILE A 115 0.42 -23.30 20.03
N PRO A 116 1.31 -24.25 19.69
CA PRO A 116 2.59 -24.39 20.38
C PRO A 116 3.44 -23.13 20.16
N ASN A 117 4.19 -22.78 21.19
CA ASN A 117 5.24 -21.78 21.06
C ASN A 117 6.40 -22.41 20.28
N ASN A 118 6.31 -22.42 18.94
CA ASN A 118 7.41 -22.89 18.07
C ASN A 118 8.59 -21.91 18.03
N VAL A 119 8.67 -20.97 18.98
CA VAL A 119 9.86 -20.18 19.22
C VAL A 119 10.81 -21.13 19.95
N GLY A 120 11.75 -21.74 19.21
CA GLY A 120 12.94 -22.32 19.82
C GLY A 120 13.63 -21.30 20.73
N PRO A 121 14.60 -21.72 21.57
CA PRO A 121 15.34 -20.78 22.41
C PRO A 121 15.77 -19.61 21.56
N THR A 122 15.40 -18.43 22.03
CA THR A 122 15.58 -17.12 21.43
C THR A 122 16.86 -17.07 20.61
N GLU A 123 16.76 -17.21 19.28
CA GLU A 123 17.51 -16.28 18.45
C GLU A 123 16.92 -14.92 18.85
N GLN A 124 17.58 -14.28 19.82
CA GLN A 124 17.62 -12.83 19.85
C GLN A 124 17.77 -12.43 18.39
N PRO A 125 17.02 -11.46 17.83
CA PRO A 125 17.45 -10.88 16.56
C PRO A 125 18.93 -10.57 16.80
N PRO A 126 19.87 -11.25 16.11
CA PRO A 126 21.24 -11.32 16.57
C PRO A 126 21.66 -9.89 16.79
N ALA A 127 22.17 -9.57 18.00
CA ALA A 127 22.84 -8.30 18.22
C ALA A 127 23.71 -8.13 16.98
N LYS A 128 23.39 -7.11 16.15
CA LYS A 128 23.88 -7.02 14.76
C LYS A 128 25.32 -7.50 14.79
N PRO A 129 25.68 -8.63 14.14
CA PRO A 129 27.03 -9.14 14.29
C PRO A 129 27.94 -7.98 13.89
N VAL A 130 28.82 -7.57 14.81
CA VAL A 130 29.96 -6.73 14.45
C VAL A 130 30.55 -7.47 13.26
N ARG A 131 30.47 -6.86 12.06
CA ARG A 131 30.90 -7.48 10.82
C ARG A 131 32.41 -7.69 10.92
N VAL A 132 32.82 -8.78 11.53
CA VAL A 132 34.14 -9.34 11.30
C VAL A 132 34.03 -10.01 9.95
N SER A 133 34.59 -9.33 8.95
CA SER A 133 34.60 -9.76 7.56
C SER A 133 35.37 -11.08 7.44
N PHE A 134 34.66 -12.19 7.43
CA PHE A 134 35.21 -13.44 6.91
C PHE A 134 34.91 -13.50 5.40
N PRO A 135 35.92 -13.69 4.54
CA PRO A 135 35.72 -13.84 3.11
C PRO A 135 35.09 -15.20 2.83
N LEU A 136 33.81 -15.22 2.44
CA LEU A 136 33.12 -16.44 2.03
C LEU A 136 33.10 -16.55 0.49
N PRO A 137 33.42 -17.71 -0.08
CA PRO A 137 33.57 -17.91 -1.52
C PRO A 137 32.23 -18.25 -2.17
N HIS A 138 31.37 -17.26 -2.41
CA HIS A 138 30.11 -17.47 -3.15
C HIS A 138 29.89 -16.36 -4.19
N ARG A 139 30.52 -16.52 -5.35
CA ARG A 139 30.57 -15.59 -6.50
C ARG A 139 29.23 -14.95 -6.92
N GLY A 140 28.09 -15.59 -6.64
CA GLY A 140 26.75 -15.06 -6.92
C GLY A 140 26.18 -14.15 -5.81
N ARG A 141 26.53 -14.42 -4.55
CA ARG A 141 26.03 -13.66 -3.39
C ARG A 141 26.69 -12.29 -3.31
N ASP A 142 27.99 -12.22 -3.61
CA ASP A 142 28.74 -10.96 -3.63
C ASP A 142 28.19 -9.99 -4.68
N LYS A 143 27.80 -10.51 -5.85
CA LYS A 143 27.18 -9.70 -6.90
C LYS A 143 25.84 -9.12 -6.46
N LEU A 144 25.02 -9.90 -5.77
CA LEU A 144 23.73 -9.43 -5.24
C LEU A 144 23.93 -8.43 -4.09
N VAL A 145 24.92 -8.64 -3.23
CA VAL A 145 25.27 -7.71 -2.15
C VAL A 145 25.79 -6.39 -2.74
N ALA A 146 26.73 -6.45 -3.67
CA ALA A 146 27.25 -5.26 -4.36
C ALA A 146 26.14 -4.48 -5.09
N MET A 147 25.19 -5.18 -5.72
CA MET A 147 24.04 -4.55 -6.37
C MET A 147 23.13 -3.85 -5.36
N ARG A 148 22.84 -4.50 -4.21
CA ARG A 148 22.04 -3.91 -3.14
C ARG A 148 22.73 -2.69 -2.53
N ASP A 149 24.03 -2.77 -2.27
CA ASP A 149 24.82 -1.68 -1.72
C ASP A 149 24.90 -0.51 -2.70
N THR A 150 25.05 -0.79 -4.00
CA THR A 150 25.02 0.24 -5.05
C THR A 150 23.67 0.94 -5.11
N ASN A 151 22.56 0.17 -5.11
CA ASN A 151 21.21 0.74 -5.12
C ASN A 151 20.93 1.57 -3.86
N ARG A 152 21.36 1.06 -2.69
CA ARG A 152 21.25 1.79 -1.42
C ARG A 152 22.03 3.10 -1.47
N LYS A 153 23.26 3.08 -1.98
CA LYS A 153 24.10 4.28 -2.13
C LYS A 153 23.42 5.33 -3.00
N LYS A 154 22.88 4.93 -4.16
CA LYS A 154 22.14 5.83 -5.08
C LYS A 154 20.93 6.51 -4.43
N VAL A 155 20.20 5.78 -3.58
CA VAL A 155 19.02 6.32 -2.89
C VAL A 155 19.43 7.25 -1.75
N LEU A 156 20.42 6.87 -0.94
CA LEU A 156 20.82 7.65 0.24
C LEU A 156 21.66 8.90 -0.11
N GLU A 157 22.44 8.83 -1.20
CA GLU A 157 23.32 9.93 -1.64
C GLU A 157 22.71 10.74 -2.80
N ALA A 158 21.39 10.62 -3.02
CA ALA A 158 20.72 11.36 -4.08
C ALA A 158 20.84 12.88 -3.84
N PRO A 159 21.39 13.66 -4.79
CA PRO A 159 21.67 15.09 -4.60
C PRO A 159 20.41 15.95 -4.58
N SER A 160 19.28 15.43 -5.07
CA SER A 160 18.01 16.12 -5.06
C SER A 160 16.84 15.16 -4.86
N ARG A 161 15.72 15.72 -4.38
CA ARG A 161 14.46 14.98 -4.20
C ARG A 161 13.97 14.35 -5.50
N ALA A 162 14.18 15.02 -6.64
CA ALA A 162 13.80 14.48 -7.95
C ALA A 162 14.60 13.22 -8.32
N VAL A 163 15.92 13.24 -8.09
CA VAL A 163 16.80 12.08 -8.34
C VAL A 163 16.47 10.93 -7.39
N PHE A 164 16.18 11.24 -6.11
CA PHE A 164 15.72 10.25 -5.14
C PHE A 164 14.47 9.50 -5.63
N TRP A 165 13.43 10.23 -6.03
CA TRP A 165 12.19 9.61 -6.50
C TRP A 165 12.35 8.88 -7.83
N LYS A 166 13.24 9.35 -8.71
CA LYS A 166 13.59 8.64 -9.96
C LYS A 166 14.20 7.28 -9.67
N GLU A 167 15.15 7.19 -8.74
CA GLU A 167 15.79 5.92 -8.35
C GLU A 167 14.81 5.00 -7.59
N ILE A 168 13.97 5.53 -6.71
CA ILE A 168 12.93 4.74 -6.03
C ILE A 168 11.94 4.15 -7.03
N LYS A 169 11.43 4.95 -7.98
CA LYS A 169 10.53 4.45 -9.04
C LYS A 169 11.20 3.37 -9.88
N ARG A 170 12.46 3.58 -10.29
CA ARG A 170 13.23 2.57 -11.04
C ARG A 170 13.36 1.24 -10.30
N LEU A 171 13.43 1.26 -8.97
CA LEU A 171 13.59 0.07 -8.13
C LEU A 171 12.25 -0.59 -7.75
N ALA A 172 11.19 0.20 -7.59
CA ALA A 172 9.89 -0.24 -7.11
C ALA A 172 8.91 -0.58 -8.24
N ASP A 173 8.98 0.14 -9.36
CA ASP A 173 8.08 -0.08 -10.49
C ASP A 173 8.43 -1.41 -11.17
N PRO A 174 7.42 -2.22 -11.52
CA PRO A 174 7.67 -3.43 -12.30
C PRO A 174 8.36 -3.04 -13.60
N LYS A 175 9.41 -3.78 -13.97
CA LYS A 175 10.10 -3.57 -15.24
C LYS A 175 9.03 -3.58 -16.35
N PRO A 176 8.90 -2.51 -17.15
CA PRO A 176 7.84 -2.43 -18.14
C PRO A 176 7.94 -3.66 -19.03
N ALA A 177 6.83 -4.38 -19.16
CA ALA A 177 6.78 -5.51 -20.06
C ALA A 177 7.12 -5.01 -21.48
N PRO A 178 7.86 -5.80 -22.28
CA PRO A 178 8.01 -5.47 -23.69
C PRO A 178 6.62 -5.29 -24.29
N ILE A 179 6.40 -4.16 -24.95
CA ILE A 179 5.12 -3.85 -25.59
C ILE A 179 4.90 -4.93 -26.63
N SER A 180 3.88 -5.76 -26.43
CA SER A 180 3.58 -6.94 -27.27
C SER A 180 2.87 -6.57 -28.56
N VAL A 181 2.64 -5.28 -28.81
CA VAL A 181 1.85 -4.76 -29.92
C VAL A 181 2.77 -3.90 -30.77
N THR A 182 2.80 -4.20 -32.06
CA THR A 182 3.58 -3.44 -33.04
C THR A 182 2.91 -2.09 -33.32
N ALA A 183 3.68 -1.12 -33.84
CA ALA A 183 3.14 0.18 -34.23
C ALA A 183 2.04 0.05 -35.31
N ASP A 184 2.17 -0.93 -36.20
CA ASP A 184 1.20 -1.19 -37.26
C ASP A 184 -0.13 -1.73 -36.72
N GLU A 185 -0.09 -2.59 -35.70
CA GLU A 185 -1.31 -3.08 -35.02
C GLU A 185 -2.05 -1.96 -34.27
N LEU A 186 -1.30 -1.00 -33.71
CA LEU A 186 -1.90 0.18 -33.08
C LEU A 186 -2.53 1.12 -34.11
N LYS A 187 -1.94 1.27 -35.30
CA LYS A 187 -2.43 2.16 -36.36
C LYS A 187 -3.89 1.87 -36.69
N GLU A 188 -4.27 0.61 -36.86
CA GLU A 188 -5.64 0.23 -37.20
C GLU A 188 -6.65 0.61 -36.09
N VAL A 189 -6.27 0.40 -34.82
CA VAL A 189 -7.10 0.76 -33.66
C VAL A 189 -7.24 2.27 -33.54
N PHE A 190 -6.16 3.01 -33.79
CA PHE A 190 -6.17 4.47 -33.75
C PHE A 190 -7.00 5.06 -34.90
N GLU A 191 -6.84 4.57 -36.13
CA GLU A 191 -7.65 5.01 -37.28
C GLU A 191 -9.14 4.76 -37.04
N LYS A 192 -9.50 3.62 -36.45
CA LYS A 192 -10.90 3.31 -36.07
C LYS A 192 -11.45 4.21 -34.96
N ARG A 193 -10.59 4.74 -34.08
CA ARG A 193 -11.01 5.59 -32.95
C ARG A 193 -10.99 7.08 -33.27
N LEU A 194 -10.09 7.52 -34.15
CA LEU A 194 -9.97 8.90 -34.57
C LEU A 194 -11.03 9.26 -35.61
N ASN A 195 -11.48 8.29 -36.41
CA ASN A 195 -12.56 8.51 -37.36
C ASN A 195 -13.91 8.19 -36.70
N PRO A 196 -14.85 9.14 -36.65
CA PRO A 196 -16.20 8.85 -36.17
C PRO A 196 -16.84 7.78 -37.06
N PRO A 197 -17.58 6.81 -36.47
CA PRO A 197 -18.20 5.73 -37.23
C PRO A 197 -19.25 6.29 -38.21
N GLU A 198 -19.33 5.70 -39.41
CA GLU A 198 -20.31 6.12 -40.44
C GLU A 198 -21.75 6.04 -39.95
N VAL A 199 -22.04 5.05 -39.09
CA VAL A 199 -23.32 4.87 -38.41
C VAL A 199 -23.13 5.10 -36.92
N LEU A 200 -23.77 6.13 -36.40
CA LEU A 200 -23.75 6.41 -34.96
C LEU A 200 -24.53 5.32 -34.20
N PRO A 201 -24.01 4.83 -33.06
CA PRO A 201 -24.75 3.91 -32.20
C PRO A 201 -26.10 4.51 -31.77
N PRO A 202 -27.14 3.67 -31.56
CA PRO A 202 -28.47 4.15 -31.21
C PRO A 202 -28.53 4.86 -29.85
N GLN A 203 -27.58 4.60 -28.95
CA GLN A 203 -27.46 5.34 -27.69
C GLN A 203 -26.90 6.77 -27.84
N PHE A 204 -26.41 7.15 -29.01
CA PHE A 204 -25.85 8.48 -29.26
C PHE A 204 -26.95 9.46 -29.67
N ASP A 205 -26.93 10.67 -29.13
CA ASP A 205 -27.87 11.71 -29.52
C ASP A 205 -27.55 12.22 -30.94
N SER A 206 -28.34 11.73 -31.90
CA SER A 206 -28.21 12.10 -33.31
C SER A 206 -28.44 13.58 -33.58
N ALA A 207 -29.26 14.27 -32.77
CA ALA A 207 -29.51 15.70 -32.91
C ALA A 207 -28.28 16.49 -32.46
N GLN A 208 -27.72 16.16 -31.30
CA GLN A 208 -26.48 16.78 -30.81
C GLN A 208 -25.32 16.54 -31.77
N HIS A 209 -25.17 15.34 -32.33
CA HIS A 209 -24.13 15.07 -33.31
C HIS A 209 -24.27 15.92 -34.58
N ARG A 210 -25.49 16.12 -35.10
CA ARG A 210 -25.73 17.02 -36.24
C ARG A 210 -25.35 18.46 -35.92
N ILE A 211 -25.69 18.95 -34.73
CA ILE A 211 -25.31 20.29 -34.28
C ILE A 211 -23.78 20.40 -34.21
N ASN A 212 -23.10 19.44 -33.61
CA ASN A 212 -21.64 19.43 -33.52
C ASN A 212 -20.98 19.43 -34.92
N LYS A 213 -21.55 18.70 -35.89
CA LYS A 213 -21.06 18.68 -37.27
C LYS A 213 -21.20 20.05 -37.94
N ILE A 214 -22.34 20.71 -37.77
CA ILE A 214 -22.55 22.08 -38.27
C ILE A 214 -21.56 23.05 -37.60
N LEU A 215 -21.42 22.97 -36.28
CA LEU A 215 -20.46 23.79 -35.54
C LEU A 215 -19.03 23.57 -36.05
N SER A 216 -18.61 22.32 -36.28
CA SER A 216 -17.28 22.03 -36.81
C SER A 216 -17.06 22.61 -38.22
N THR A 217 -18.08 22.66 -39.07
CA THR A 217 -17.97 23.31 -40.40
C THR A 217 -17.96 24.83 -40.32
N LEU A 218 -18.42 25.40 -39.21
CA LEU A 218 -18.39 26.84 -38.96
C LEU A 218 -17.12 27.26 -38.21
N MET A 219 -16.35 26.32 -37.67
CA MET A 219 -15.05 26.63 -37.08
C MET A 219 -14.08 27.07 -38.19
N PRO A 220 -13.37 28.19 -38.02
CA PRO A 220 -12.38 28.62 -38.99
C PRO A 220 -11.19 27.65 -39.01
N ASP A 221 -10.55 27.50 -40.17
CA ASP A 221 -9.36 26.65 -40.34
C ASP A 221 -8.22 27.07 -39.40
N GLN A 222 -8.18 28.35 -39.05
CA GLN A 222 -7.26 28.91 -38.05
C GLN A 222 -8.07 29.66 -37.00
N THR A 223 -7.89 29.27 -35.73
CA THR A 223 -8.43 30.01 -34.59
C THR A 223 -7.47 31.16 -34.27
N GLU A 224 -7.85 32.37 -34.64
CA GLU A 224 -7.11 33.57 -34.25
C GLU A 224 -7.48 33.96 -32.83
N ASP A 225 -6.48 34.19 -32.00
CA ASP A 225 -6.70 34.73 -30.67
C ASP A 225 -7.05 36.22 -30.77
N THR A 226 -8.29 36.54 -30.43
CA THR A 226 -8.79 37.93 -30.40
C THR A 226 -8.76 38.50 -28.99
N THR A 227 -8.28 37.76 -27.99
CA THR A 227 -8.16 38.26 -26.62
C THR A 227 -7.07 39.33 -26.54
N PRO A 228 -7.31 40.44 -25.80
CA PRO A 228 -6.34 41.52 -25.69
C PRO A 228 -5.03 41.09 -25.00
N GLU A 229 -5.08 40.06 -24.15
CA GLU A 229 -3.89 39.52 -23.48
C GLU A 229 -3.12 38.47 -24.31
N GLY A 230 -3.68 37.94 -25.41
CA GLY A 230 -3.03 36.92 -26.23
C GLY A 230 -2.83 35.59 -25.49
N PHE A 231 -3.86 35.11 -24.79
CA PHE A 231 -3.78 33.89 -23.96
C PHE A 231 -3.54 32.61 -24.77
N PHE A 232 -3.94 32.58 -26.04
CA PHE A 232 -3.72 31.44 -26.93
C PHE A 232 -2.48 31.65 -27.78
N THR A 233 -1.81 30.54 -28.09
CA THR A 233 -0.55 30.54 -28.84
C THR A 233 -0.73 31.16 -30.23
N HIS A 234 0.03 32.21 -30.49
CA HIS A 234 0.20 32.82 -31.80
C HIS A 234 0.76 31.81 -32.83
N ALA A 235 0.61 32.13 -34.11
CA ALA A 235 1.21 31.35 -35.19
C ALA A 235 2.72 31.21 -34.95
N TRP A 236 3.23 29.97 -34.97
CA TRP A 236 4.63 29.69 -34.72
C TRP A 236 5.50 30.42 -35.73
N THR A 237 6.35 31.31 -35.24
CA THR A 237 7.34 31.96 -36.10
C THR A 237 8.56 31.05 -36.26
N GLU A 238 9.36 31.30 -37.30
CA GLU A 238 10.63 30.60 -37.49
C GLU A 238 11.57 30.77 -36.28
N ASN A 239 11.46 31.92 -35.59
CA ASN A 239 12.21 32.19 -34.37
C ASN A 239 11.78 31.29 -33.20
N ASP A 240 10.47 31.06 -33.03
CA ASP A 240 9.95 30.15 -32.00
C ASP A 240 10.39 28.71 -32.28
N MET A 241 10.41 28.32 -33.56
CA MET A 241 10.98 27.04 -33.95
C MET A 241 12.48 26.94 -33.63
N GLY A 242 13.24 28.02 -33.87
CA GLY A 242 14.65 28.09 -33.48
C GLY A 242 14.85 27.92 -31.98
N ARG A 243 14.02 28.60 -31.17
CA ARG A 243 14.04 28.49 -29.70
C ARG A 243 13.72 27.08 -29.23
N LEU A 244 12.68 26.44 -29.77
CA LEU A 244 12.33 25.07 -29.43
C LEU A 244 13.46 24.10 -29.80
N LYS A 245 14.02 24.20 -31.02
CA LYS A 245 15.14 23.36 -31.45
C LYS A 245 16.34 23.50 -30.53
N ASN A 246 16.67 24.72 -30.12
CA ASN A 246 17.76 24.98 -29.17
C ASN A 246 17.44 24.41 -27.77
N HIS A 247 16.20 24.57 -27.29
CA HIS A 247 15.75 24.02 -26.02
C HIS A 247 15.87 22.48 -26.00
N ILE A 248 15.37 21.81 -27.04
CA ILE A 248 15.49 20.36 -27.19
C ILE A 248 16.96 19.94 -27.25
N ARG A 249 17.80 20.63 -28.03
CA ARG A 249 19.23 20.32 -28.14
C ARG A 249 19.96 20.42 -26.81
N ASN A 250 19.67 21.47 -26.03
CA ASN A 250 20.28 21.68 -24.73
C ASN A 250 19.85 20.60 -23.71
N HIS A 251 18.61 20.11 -23.78
CA HIS A 251 18.11 19.09 -22.84
C HIS A 251 18.29 17.64 -23.31
N SER A 252 18.55 17.41 -24.60
CA SER A 252 18.75 16.08 -25.18
C SER A 252 20.20 15.58 -25.06
N LEU A 253 21.18 16.46 -24.90
CA LEU A 253 22.60 16.07 -24.86
C LEU A 253 23.12 15.74 -23.45
N ASP A 254 22.32 16.01 -22.41
CA ASP A 254 22.66 15.75 -21.00
C ASP A 254 21.98 14.48 -20.43
N SER A 255 21.51 13.55 -21.27
CA SER A 255 20.92 12.26 -20.84
C SER A 255 21.65 11.04 -21.40
#